data_AF-A0A3L8A196-F1
#
_entry.id   AF-A0A3L8A196-F1
#
_cell.length_a   1.000
_cell.length_b   1.000
_cell.length_c   1.000
_cell.angle_alpha   90.00
_cell.angle_beta   90.00
_cell.angle_gamma   90.00
#
_symmetry.space_group_name_H-M   'P 1'
#
loop_
_entity.id
_entity.type
_entity.pdbx_description
1 polymer ?
#
loop_
_entity_poly.entity_id
_entity_poly.type
_entity_poly.pdbx_seq_one_letter_code
_entity_poly.pdbx_strand_id
1 'polypeptide(L)'
;MWLTSSSIGRKLVMAVTGVCLVLFVTFHCLMNAIAIVYPAAYNVICEFLGANWYALVASMGLALLFIIHIVYAVWLTLQNRKARGNDRYSINKRPATVEWSSQNMLVLGIVVLAFLAVHMIQFWAKMQLQEIRGVEGVIPPSIGTLFIQEAFSCVWTPIVYIIGFVALWFHMNHGFWSMFQSIGWDNATWLPRLKTIACWWTTIVIALFIAQAVVFTVNAHNDFYKKDPVLRDQYKEVIGKVVGIPADRFSYDQVPTAEDLQKAKTEVDNLRKNPQMMSQYGVDAAMLENQLKSIEAWTSILPFVDYLNDAAENVEAVEVEAVQEVQPEN
;
A
#
# COMPACT_ATOMS: atom_id res chain seq x y z
N MET A 1 26.08 24.16 -14.56
CA MET A 1 24.84 24.95 -14.46
C MET A 1 24.71 25.49 -13.05
N TRP A 2 24.21 26.71 -12.84
CA TRP A 2 24.16 27.35 -11.52
C TRP A 2 23.44 26.53 -10.43
N LEU A 3 22.44 25.73 -10.83
CA LEU A 3 21.69 24.81 -9.97
C LEU A 3 22.57 23.74 -9.29
N THR A 4 23.62 23.27 -9.95
CA THR A 4 24.55 22.25 -9.42
C THR A 4 25.85 22.84 -8.88
N SER A 5 26.21 24.06 -9.29
CA SER A 5 27.51 24.68 -8.99
C SER A 5 27.47 25.59 -7.76
N SER A 6 26.32 26.17 -7.40
CA SER A 6 26.18 27.10 -6.27
C SER A 6 25.51 26.47 -5.04
N SER A 7 25.81 26.99 -3.85
CA SER A 7 25.15 26.56 -2.60
C SER A 7 23.66 26.94 -2.56
N ILE A 8 23.30 28.09 -3.14
CA ILE A 8 21.89 28.54 -3.26
C ILE A 8 21.13 27.61 -4.22
N GLY A 9 21.68 27.30 -5.39
CA GLY A 9 21.05 26.43 -6.38
C GLY A 9 20.69 25.05 -5.83
N ARG A 10 21.60 24.45 -5.03
CA ARG A 10 21.34 23.16 -4.36
C ARG A 10 20.22 23.24 -3.34
N LYS A 11 20.15 24.31 -2.55
CA LYS A 11 19.06 24.53 -1.58
C LYS A 11 17.71 24.74 -2.26
N LEU A 12 17.69 25.42 -3.40
CA LEU A 12 16.47 25.57 -4.19
C LEU A 12 15.95 24.22 -4.70
N VAL A 13 16.82 23.37 -5.25
CA VAL A 13 16.43 22.00 -5.69
C VAL A 13 15.89 21.18 -4.51
N MET A 14 16.54 21.25 -3.34
CA MET A 14 16.03 20.62 -2.12
C MET A 14 14.64 21.12 -1.71
N ALA A 15 14.42 22.43 -1.77
CA ALA A 15 13.13 23.02 -1.42
C ALA A 15 12.03 22.60 -2.38
N VAL A 16 12.28 22.66 -3.70
CA VAL A 16 11.29 22.29 -4.72
C VAL A 16 10.91 20.81 -4.63
N THR A 17 11.91 19.92 -4.55
CA THR A 17 11.64 18.49 -4.35
C THR A 17 10.91 18.22 -3.04
N GLY A 18 11.29 18.91 -1.95
CA GLY A 18 10.61 18.82 -0.66
C GLY A 18 9.13 19.22 -0.70
N VAL A 19 8.79 20.33 -1.37
CA VAL A 19 7.39 20.75 -1.56
C VAL A 19 6.59 19.67 -2.28
N CYS A 20 7.11 19.13 -3.39
CA CYS A 20 6.42 18.08 -4.13
C CYS A 20 6.18 16.81 -3.28
N LEU A 21 7.18 16.40 -2.50
CA LEU A 21 7.06 15.24 -1.61
C LEU A 21 6.07 15.48 -0.45
N VAL A 22 6.05 16.70 0.11
CA VAL A 22 5.06 17.11 1.12
C VAL A 22 3.64 17.03 0.55
N LEU A 23 3.41 17.56 -0.65
CA LEU A 23 2.11 17.49 -1.32
C LEU A 23 1.70 16.03 -1.59
N PHE A 24 2.63 15.20 -2.07
CA PHE A 24 2.40 13.77 -2.26
C PHE A 24 2.00 13.08 -0.95
N VAL A 25 2.76 13.25 0.13
CA VAL A 25 2.47 12.62 1.43
C VAL A 25 1.13 13.10 1.99
N THR A 26 0.77 14.37 1.78
CA THR A 26 -0.55 14.90 2.16
C THR A 26 -1.66 14.18 1.41
N PHE A 27 -1.56 14.13 0.08
CA PHE A 27 -2.54 13.47 -0.77
C PHE A 27 -2.64 11.97 -0.44
N HIS A 28 -1.50 11.31 -0.26
CA HIS A 28 -1.41 9.91 0.15
C HIS A 28 -2.09 9.66 1.50
N CYS A 29 -1.86 10.52 2.50
CA CYS A 29 -2.53 10.44 3.79
C CYS A 29 -4.06 10.53 3.65
N LEU A 30 -4.56 11.46 2.83
CA LEU A 30 -5.99 11.69 2.64
C LEU A 30 -6.67 10.52 1.92
N MET A 31 -6.05 9.97 0.87
CA MET A 31 -6.58 8.79 0.18
C MET A 31 -6.62 7.57 1.10
N ASN A 32 -5.56 7.32 1.88
CA ASN A 32 -5.57 6.23 2.85
C ASN A 32 -6.62 6.40 3.94
N ALA A 33 -6.95 7.64 4.33
CA ALA A 33 -8.01 7.88 5.29
C ALA A 33 -9.39 7.41 4.79
N ILE A 34 -9.61 7.37 3.46
CA ILE A 34 -10.82 6.80 2.86
C ILE A 34 -10.98 5.32 3.21
N ALA A 35 -9.88 4.56 3.34
CA ALA A 35 -9.94 3.15 3.74
C ALA A 35 -10.51 2.96 5.16
N ILE A 36 -10.44 3.97 6.02
CA ILE A 36 -11.05 3.93 7.37
C ILE A 36 -12.56 4.16 7.27
N VAL A 37 -12.98 5.19 6.52
CA VAL A 37 -14.38 5.65 6.52
C VAL A 37 -15.27 4.93 5.51
N TYR A 38 -14.73 4.61 4.33
CA TYR A 38 -15.41 3.97 3.21
C TYR A 38 -14.48 2.99 2.47
N PRO A 39 -14.23 1.79 3.04
CA PRO A 39 -13.30 0.81 2.47
C PRO A 39 -13.55 0.45 1.00
N ALA A 40 -14.81 0.31 0.58
CA ALA A 40 -15.15 0.02 -0.81
C ALA A 40 -14.77 1.17 -1.76
N ALA A 41 -14.89 2.43 -1.32
CA ALA A 41 -14.45 3.59 -2.09
C ALA A 41 -12.92 3.66 -2.20
N TYR A 42 -12.19 3.18 -1.19
CA TYR A 42 -10.74 3.06 -1.28
C TYR A 42 -10.30 2.07 -2.38
N ASN A 43 -10.99 0.95 -2.56
CA ASN A 43 -10.70 0.03 -3.68
C ASN A 43 -10.93 0.69 -5.05
N VAL A 44 -11.97 1.53 -5.20
CA VAL A 44 -12.18 2.31 -6.43
C VAL A 44 -11.02 3.28 -6.68
N ILE A 45 -10.50 3.91 -5.62
CA ILE A 45 -9.29 4.76 -5.71
C ILE A 45 -8.08 3.92 -6.15
N CYS A 46 -7.90 2.72 -5.60
CA CYS A 46 -6.83 1.81 -5.98
C CYS A 46 -6.93 1.35 -7.44
N GLU A 47 -8.13 1.05 -7.93
CA GLU A 47 -8.36 0.74 -9.35
C GLU A 47 -8.03 1.94 -10.24
N PHE A 48 -8.50 3.14 -9.87
CA PHE A 48 -8.19 4.37 -10.62
C PHE A 48 -6.68 4.70 -10.63
N LEU A 49 -5.97 4.42 -9.53
CA LEU A 49 -4.53 4.65 -9.40
C LEU A 49 -3.68 3.39 -9.65
N GLY A 50 -4.26 2.34 -10.24
CA GLY A 50 -3.55 1.13 -10.69
C GLY A 50 -2.56 1.43 -11.82
N ALA A 51 -2.14 0.42 -12.57
CA ALA A 51 -1.14 0.56 -13.65
C ALA A 51 -1.66 1.29 -14.92
N ASN A 52 -2.56 2.25 -14.76
CA ASN A 52 -2.98 3.19 -15.79
C ASN A 52 -1.82 4.12 -16.19
N TRP A 53 -1.73 4.47 -17.47
CA TRP A 53 -0.58 5.23 -18.02
C TRP A 53 -0.27 6.53 -17.25
N TYR A 54 -1.30 7.28 -16.83
CA TYR A 54 -1.12 8.53 -16.08
C TYR A 54 -0.57 8.29 -14.68
N ALA A 55 -1.03 7.22 -14.02
CA ALA A 55 -0.55 6.81 -12.71
C ALA A 55 0.91 6.33 -12.80
N LEU A 56 1.26 5.57 -13.83
CA LEU A 56 2.65 5.16 -14.08
C LEU A 56 3.59 6.36 -14.29
N VAL A 57 3.17 7.34 -15.11
CA VAL A 57 3.93 8.58 -15.31
C VAL A 57 4.10 9.35 -14.00
N ALA A 58 3.04 9.46 -13.20
CA ALA A 58 3.10 10.09 -11.89
C ALA A 58 4.04 9.34 -10.92
N SER A 59 3.97 8.00 -10.87
CA SER A 59 4.86 7.16 -10.06
C SER A 59 6.33 7.33 -10.47
N MET A 60 6.63 7.33 -11.77
CA MET A 60 7.98 7.57 -12.28
C MET A 60 8.50 8.97 -11.94
N GLY A 61 7.65 9.99 -12.10
CA GLY A 61 7.98 11.37 -11.73
C GLY A 61 8.26 11.52 -10.24
N LEU A 62 7.44 10.90 -9.39
CA LEU A 62 7.64 10.88 -7.95
C LEU A 62 8.92 10.15 -7.56
N ALA A 63 9.20 8.99 -8.16
CA ALA A 63 10.44 8.25 -7.93
C ALA A 63 11.67 9.09 -8.31
N LEU A 64 11.62 9.81 -9.44
CA LEU A 64 12.68 10.72 -9.84
C LEU A 64 12.86 11.87 -8.83
N LEU A 65 11.77 12.51 -8.40
CA LEU A 65 11.82 13.58 -7.39
C LEU A 65 12.44 13.08 -6.08
N PHE A 66 12.09 11.87 -5.66
CA PHE A 66 12.62 11.24 -4.45
C PHE A 66 14.12 10.95 -4.56
N ILE A 67 14.56 10.41 -5.70
CA ILE A 67 16.00 10.16 -5.98
C ILE A 67 16.78 11.48 -5.97
N ILE A 68 16.29 12.51 -6.66
CA ILE A 68 16.93 13.83 -6.69
C ILE A 68 17.02 14.40 -5.28
N HIS A 69 15.94 14.29 -4.49
CA HIS A 69 15.90 14.74 -3.10
C HIS A 69 17.00 14.08 -2.26
N ILE A 70 17.15 12.75 -2.34
CA ILE A 70 18.18 12.01 -1.60
C ILE A 70 19.59 12.42 -2.05
N VAL A 71 19.84 12.49 -3.36
CA VAL A 71 21.15 12.84 -3.91
C VAL A 71 21.60 14.22 -3.41
N TYR A 72 20.71 15.21 -3.49
CA TYR A 72 21.03 16.56 -3.00
C TYR A 72 21.12 16.63 -1.47
N ALA A 73 20.31 15.86 -0.73
CA ALA A 73 20.38 15.78 0.73
C ALA A 73 21.73 15.21 1.21
N VAL A 74 22.20 14.14 0.57
CA VAL A 74 23.51 13.52 0.86
C VAL A 74 24.62 14.48 0.47
N TRP A 75 24.57 15.08 -0.72
CA TRP A 75 25.57 16.04 -1.16
C TRP A 75 25.69 17.20 -0.17
N LEU A 76 24.59 17.86 0.19
CA LEU A 76 24.60 18.96 1.15
C LEU A 76 25.10 18.53 2.53
N THR A 77 24.73 17.33 2.98
CA THR A 77 25.20 16.80 4.27
C THR A 77 26.71 16.60 4.28
N LEU A 78 27.27 15.99 3.22
CA LEU A 78 28.71 15.79 3.07
C LEU A 78 29.45 17.12 2.92
N GLN A 79 28.90 18.08 2.18
CA GLN A 79 29.45 19.42 2.05
C GLN A 79 29.48 20.16 3.39
N ASN A 80 28.38 20.14 4.14
CA ASN A 80 28.30 20.75 5.47
C ASN A 80 29.26 20.10 6.46
N ARG A 81 29.38 18.76 6.42
CA ARG A 81 30.33 18.02 7.26
C ARG A 81 31.79 18.35 6.90
N LYS A 82 32.12 18.46 5.62
CA LYS A 82 33.45 18.87 5.15
C LYS A 82 33.77 20.31 5.58
N ALA A 83 32.81 21.23 5.45
CA ALA A 83 32.97 22.62 5.84
C ALA A 83 33.11 22.81 7.36
N ARG A 84 32.49 21.94 8.16
CA ARG A 84 32.59 21.93 9.63
C ARG A 84 33.97 21.50 10.16
N GLY A 85 34.78 20.82 9.34
CA GLY A 85 36.10 20.31 9.75
C GLY A 85 36.01 19.18 10.79
N ASN A 86 37.17 18.76 11.31
CA ASN A 86 37.29 17.70 12.32
C ASN A 86 37.19 18.24 13.77
N ASP A 87 36.91 19.54 13.92
CA ASP A 87 36.90 20.21 15.21
C ASP A 87 35.68 19.79 16.02
N ARG A 88 35.93 18.95 17.03
CA ARG A 88 34.99 18.67 18.10
C ARG A 88 34.77 20.00 18.83
N TYR A 89 33.54 20.52 18.78
CA TYR A 89 33.18 21.81 19.38
C TYR A 89 33.85 21.99 20.75
N SER A 90 34.65 23.05 20.90
CA SER A 90 35.25 23.46 22.18
C SER A 90 34.20 23.95 23.20
N ILE A 91 32.93 24.02 22.78
CA ILE A 91 31.78 24.41 23.59
C ILE A 91 30.69 23.33 23.41
N ASN A 92 30.55 22.45 24.41
CA ASN A 92 29.47 21.44 24.48
C ASN A 92 28.09 22.03 24.85
N LYS A 93 27.96 23.35 25.01
CA LYS A 93 26.68 24.00 25.28
C LYS A 93 25.91 24.19 23.98
N ARG A 94 24.84 23.40 23.82
CA ARG A 94 23.83 23.55 22.78
C ARG A 94 23.20 24.95 22.86
N PRO A 95 23.28 25.78 21.81
CA PRO A 95 22.45 26.98 21.74
C PRO A 95 20.98 26.55 21.72
N ALA A 96 20.13 27.20 22.53
CA ALA A 96 18.70 26.89 22.59
C ALA A 96 17.98 26.99 21.23
N THR A 97 18.61 27.63 20.25
CA THR A 97 18.11 27.88 18.90
C THR A 97 18.29 26.72 17.91
N VAL A 98 19.04 25.65 18.25
CA VAL A 98 19.29 24.53 17.33
C VAL A 98 18.41 23.32 17.68
N GLU A 99 17.50 22.96 16.76
CA GLU A 99 16.61 21.81 16.89
C GLU A 99 17.38 20.49 16.70
N TRP A 100 17.03 19.47 17.49
CA TRP A 100 17.70 18.16 17.43
C TRP A 100 17.48 17.45 16.09
N SER A 101 16.29 17.62 15.50
CA SER A 101 15.95 17.14 14.15
C SER A 101 16.92 17.65 13.10
N SER A 102 17.26 18.96 13.14
CA SER A 102 18.19 19.59 12.19
C SER A 102 19.59 18.96 12.21
N GLN A 103 20.02 18.44 13.36
CA GLN A 103 21.34 17.80 13.53
C GLN A 103 21.35 16.34 13.04
N ASN A 104 20.18 15.70 12.98
CA ASN A 104 20.03 14.28 12.66
C ASN A 104 19.26 14.05 11.34
N MET A 105 19.10 15.08 10.50
CA MET A 105 18.31 15.00 9.26
C MET A 105 18.73 13.85 8.33
N LEU A 106 20.03 13.56 8.20
CA LEU A 106 20.50 12.43 7.39
C LEU A 106 20.07 11.08 8.00
N VAL A 107 20.19 10.92 9.32
CA VAL A 107 19.79 9.70 10.03
C VAL A 107 18.28 9.49 9.91
N LEU A 108 17.49 10.54 10.14
CA LEU A 108 16.05 10.50 9.94
C LEU A 108 15.69 10.14 8.50
N GLY A 109 16.40 10.70 7.51
CA GLY A 109 16.22 10.35 6.10
C GLY A 109 16.51 8.87 5.80
N ILE A 110 17.53 8.28 6.43
CA ILE A 110 17.83 6.84 6.29
C ILE A 110 16.71 5.98 6.91
N VAL A 111 16.19 6.36 8.08
CA VAL A 111 15.06 5.64 8.69
C VAL A 111 13.81 5.73 7.81
N VAL A 112 13.51 6.91 7.26
CA VAL A 112 12.41 7.11 6.31
C VAL A 112 12.61 6.26 5.04
N LEU A 113 13.83 6.16 4.53
CA LEU A 113 14.14 5.33 3.37
C LEU A 113 13.95 3.83 3.66
N ALA A 114 14.34 3.36 4.84
CA ALA A 114 14.12 1.98 5.27
C ALA A 114 12.62 1.67 5.42
N PHE A 115 11.86 2.59 6.03
CA PHE A 115 10.40 2.52 6.10
C PHE A 115 9.78 2.48 4.70
N LEU A 116 10.22 3.36 3.79
CA LEU A 116 9.72 3.39 2.42
C LEU A 116 10.00 2.07 1.69
N ALA A 117 11.16 1.44 1.88
CA ALA A 117 11.46 0.15 1.26
C ALA A 117 10.45 -0.94 1.68
N VAL A 118 10.17 -1.03 2.98
CA VAL A 118 9.14 -1.95 3.51
C VAL A 118 7.76 -1.62 2.93
N HIS A 119 7.38 -0.35 2.93
CA HIS A 119 6.11 0.11 2.38
C HIS A 119 5.96 -0.23 0.88
N MET A 120 7.00 -0.01 0.09
CA MET A 120 7.01 -0.33 -1.34
C MET A 120 6.91 -1.84 -1.59
N ILE A 121 7.53 -2.68 -0.75
CA ILE A 121 7.42 -4.14 -0.86
C ILE A 121 6.00 -4.62 -0.52
N GLN A 122 5.38 -4.06 0.52
CA GLN A 122 4.06 -4.50 0.97
C GLN A 122 2.95 -4.05 0.03
N PHE A 123 3.05 -2.87 -0.59
CA PHE A 123 1.98 -2.30 -1.41
C PHE A 123 2.37 -2.21 -2.89
N TRP A 124 3.27 -1.30 -3.27
CA TRP A 124 3.57 -1.05 -4.69
C TRP A 124 4.03 -2.30 -5.46
N ALA A 125 4.91 -3.11 -4.85
CA ALA A 125 5.44 -4.32 -5.47
C ALA A 125 4.41 -5.45 -5.60
N LYS A 126 3.40 -5.48 -4.72
CA LYS A 126 2.31 -6.47 -4.74
C LYS A 126 1.11 -6.02 -5.59
N MET A 127 0.95 -4.72 -5.80
CA MET A 127 -0.15 -4.12 -6.57
C MET A 127 0.33 -3.73 -7.97
N GLN A 128 0.76 -2.48 -8.13
CA GLN A 128 1.08 -1.86 -9.42
C GLN A 128 2.20 -2.59 -10.18
N LEU A 129 3.23 -3.12 -9.50
CA LEU A 129 4.29 -3.88 -10.16
C LEU A 129 3.79 -5.23 -10.72
N GLN A 130 2.89 -5.92 -10.03
CA GLN A 130 2.34 -7.19 -10.53
C GLN A 130 1.49 -6.95 -11.77
N GLU A 131 0.67 -5.90 -11.75
CA GLU A 131 -0.13 -5.46 -12.89
C GLU A 131 0.74 -5.10 -14.10
N ILE A 132 1.84 -4.34 -13.90
CA ILE A 132 2.82 -4.03 -14.97
C ILE A 132 3.45 -5.31 -15.56
N ARG A 133 3.71 -6.31 -14.71
CA ARG A 133 4.33 -7.58 -15.14
C ARG A 133 3.34 -8.51 -15.83
N GLY A 134 2.03 -8.21 -15.79
CA GLY A 134 0.98 -9.11 -16.25
C GLY A 134 0.95 -10.44 -15.47
N VAL A 135 1.39 -10.42 -14.21
CA VAL A 135 1.36 -11.58 -13.32
C VAL A 135 0.24 -11.34 -12.31
N GLU A 136 -0.81 -12.15 -12.37
CA GLU A 136 -1.89 -12.09 -11.39
C GLU A 136 -1.50 -12.88 -10.15
N GLY A 137 -1.52 -12.22 -8.99
CA GLY A 137 -1.43 -12.87 -7.69
C GLY A 137 -2.79 -13.41 -7.25
N VAL A 138 -2.83 -14.05 -6.08
CA VAL A 138 -4.09 -14.53 -5.47
C VAL A 138 -5.07 -13.37 -5.25
N ILE A 139 -4.57 -12.20 -4.85
CA ILE A 139 -5.38 -11.00 -4.62
C ILE A 139 -5.29 -10.11 -5.87
N PRO A 140 -6.42 -9.76 -6.50
CA PRO A 140 -6.44 -8.79 -7.60
C PRO A 140 -5.80 -7.45 -7.19
N PRO A 141 -4.87 -6.88 -7.98
CA PRO A 141 -4.14 -5.65 -7.63
C PRO A 141 -5.00 -4.42 -7.31
N SER A 142 -6.23 -4.36 -7.81
CA SER A 142 -7.18 -3.28 -7.56
C SER A 142 -7.81 -3.32 -6.17
N ILE A 143 -7.76 -4.45 -5.46
CA ILE A 143 -8.40 -4.63 -4.15
C ILE A 143 -7.44 -4.23 -3.03
N GLY A 144 -7.20 -2.93 -2.91
CA GLY A 144 -6.29 -2.34 -1.93
C GLY A 144 -6.58 -2.73 -0.48
N THR A 145 -7.85 -2.90 -0.10
CA THR A 145 -8.24 -3.31 1.26
C THR A 145 -7.69 -4.68 1.66
N LEU A 146 -7.56 -5.62 0.73
CA LEU A 146 -7.00 -6.94 1.01
C LEU A 146 -5.47 -6.92 1.09
N PHE A 147 -4.79 -5.96 0.45
CA PHE A 147 -3.37 -5.74 0.71
C PHE A 147 -3.15 -5.08 2.09
N ILE A 148 -4.08 -4.24 2.55
CA ILE A 148 -4.08 -3.75 3.94
C ILE A 148 -4.27 -4.92 4.91
N GLN A 149 -5.24 -5.82 4.65
CA GLN A 149 -5.45 -7.07 5.40
C GLN A 149 -4.13 -7.83 5.54
N GLU A 150 -3.51 -8.23 4.42
CA GLU A 150 -2.25 -8.99 4.42
C GLU A 150 -1.12 -8.30 5.19
N ALA A 151 -0.92 -7.00 4.96
CA ALA A 151 0.18 -6.28 5.58
C ALA A 151 -0.02 -6.13 7.09
N PHE A 152 -1.22 -5.76 7.53
CA PHE A 152 -1.50 -5.39 8.91
C PHE A 152 -1.99 -6.54 9.80
N SER A 153 -2.24 -7.74 9.25
CA SER A 153 -2.31 -8.98 10.03
C SER A 153 -0.95 -9.39 10.62
N CYS A 154 0.16 -8.85 10.08
CA CYS A 154 1.49 -9.06 10.66
C CYS A 154 1.76 -8.08 11.81
N VAL A 155 1.95 -8.59 13.03
CA VAL A 155 2.18 -7.77 14.25
C VAL A 155 3.38 -6.81 14.13
N TRP A 156 4.40 -7.16 13.34
CA TRP A 156 5.57 -6.30 13.17
C TRP A 156 5.31 -5.09 12.26
N THR A 157 4.32 -5.14 11.36
CA THR A 157 3.99 -4.07 10.42
C THR A 157 3.69 -2.74 11.12
N PRO A 158 2.72 -2.64 12.06
CA PRO A 158 2.45 -1.39 12.74
C PRO A 158 3.66 -0.84 13.51
N ILE A 159 4.53 -1.71 14.05
CA ILE A 159 5.75 -1.29 14.76
C ILE A 159 6.70 -0.55 13.81
N VAL A 160 7.00 -1.14 12.65
CA VAL A 160 7.87 -0.53 11.63
C VAL A 160 7.25 0.77 11.11
N TYR A 161 5.94 0.80 10.91
CA TYR A 161 5.23 1.98 10.42
C TYR A 161 5.27 3.13 11.42
N ILE A 162 5.02 2.86 12.71
CA ILE A 162 5.08 3.89 13.77
C ILE A 162 6.50 4.46 13.89
N ILE A 163 7.54 3.63 13.84
CA ILE A 163 8.93 4.11 13.83
C ILE A 163 9.18 5.02 12.61
N GLY A 164 8.74 4.58 11.43
CA GLY A 164 8.83 5.36 10.19
C GLY A 164 8.09 6.70 10.29
N PHE A 165 6.88 6.71 10.84
CA PHE A 165 6.06 7.90 11.03
C PHE A 165 6.66 8.90 12.02
N VAL A 166 7.26 8.43 13.12
CA VAL A 166 7.99 9.30 14.06
C VAL A 166 9.21 9.92 13.38
N ALA A 167 9.97 9.15 12.62
CA ALA A 167 11.10 9.68 11.85
C ALA A 167 10.64 10.70 10.80
N LEU A 168 9.54 10.39 10.10
CA LEU A 168 8.91 11.28 9.12
C LEU A 168 8.39 12.56 9.77
N TRP A 169 7.84 12.49 10.99
CA TRP A 169 7.42 13.68 11.75
C TRP A 169 8.58 14.64 11.94
N PHE A 170 9.72 14.17 12.47
CA PHE A 170 10.89 15.04 12.66
C PHE A 170 11.44 15.59 11.34
N HIS A 171 11.52 14.73 10.31
CA HIS A 171 12.05 15.09 9.01
C HIS A 171 11.18 16.15 8.33
N MET A 172 9.87 15.92 8.29
CA MET A 172 8.89 16.75 7.58
C MET A 172 8.61 18.05 8.34
N ASN A 173 8.54 18.00 9.68
CA ASN A 173 8.37 19.20 10.50
C ASN A 173 9.51 20.20 10.26
N HIS A 174 10.76 19.72 10.19
CA HIS A 174 11.91 20.56 9.86
C HIS A 174 11.94 20.95 8.37
N GLY A 175 11.70 20.00 7.47
CA GLY A 175 11.70 20.22 6.02
C GLY A 175 10.70 21.29 5.57
N PHE A 176 9.50 21.29 6.17
CA PHE A 176 8.42 22.19 5.79
C PHE A 176 8.77 23.66 6.01
N TRP A 177 9.30 24.08 7.17
CA TRP A 177 9.62 25.50 7.36
C TRP A 177 10.95 25.87 6.68
N SER A 178 11.89 24.93 6.58
CA SER A 178 13.22 25.19 6.01
C SER A 178 13.23 25.38 4.49
N MET A 179 12.26 24.81 3.76
CA MET A 179 12.08 25.07 2.33
C MET A 179 11.67 26.54 2.07
N PHE A 180 10.81 27.13 2.91
CA PHE A 180 10.46 28.56 2.82
C PHE A 180 11.64 29.47 3.13
N GLN A 181 12.46 29.09 4.11
CA GLN A 181 13.71 29.79 4.37
C GLN A 181 14.65 29.75 3.16
N SER A 182 14.72 28.62 2.46
CA SER A 182 15.61 28.45 1.31
C SER A 182 15.24 29.35 0.11
N ILE A 183 13.98 29.77 0.02
CA ILE A 183 13.49 30.70 -1.02
C ILE A 183 13.40 32.16 -0.53
N GLY A 184 13.85 32.45 0.70
CA GLY A 184 13.91 33.80 1.27
C GLY A 184 12.64 34.27 1.98
N TRP A 185 11.70 33.37 2.30
CA TRP A 185 10.52 33.68 3.09
C TRP A 185 10.76 33.42 4.59
N ASP A 186 11.72 34.14 5.18
CA ASP A 186 12.18 33.91 6.56
C ASP A 186 12.30 35.18 7.43
N ASN A 187 11.53 36.23 7.12
CA ASN A 187 11.49 37.42 7.96
C ASN A 187 11.02 37.12 9.39
N ALA A 188 11.33 38.04 10.32
CA ALA A 188 11.07 37.89 11.75
C ALA A 188 9.59 37.65 12.12
N THR A 189 8.65 38.00 11.23
CA THR A 189 7.21 37.78 11.42
C THR A 189 6.77 36.41 10.92
N TRP A 190 7.24 36.00 9.72
CA TRP A 190 6.76 34.79 9.05
C TRP A 190 7.50 33.52 9.46
N LEU A 191 8.80 33.59 9.75
CA LEU A 191 9.55 32.39 10.12
C LEU A 191 8.97 31.69 11.38
N PRO A 192 8.62 32.40 12.48
CA PRO A 192 7.96 31.78 13.62
C PRO A 192 6.61 31.14 13.26
N ARG A 193 5.82 31.82 12.41
CA ARG A 193 4.50 31.31 11.97
C ARG A 193 4.65 30.04 11.12
N LEU A 194 5.60 30.01 10.21
CA LEU A 194 5.87 28.84 9.36
C LEU A 194 6.31 27.64 10.19
N LYS A 195 7.11 27.85 11.25
CA LYS A 195 7.46 26.78 12.21
C LYS A 195 6.23 26.27 12.96
N THR A 196 5.34 27.16 13.41
CA THR A 196 4.09 26.76 14.06
C THR A 196 3.17 25.99 13.12
N ILE A 197 3.02 26.46 11.88
CA ILE A 197 2.23 25.78 10.83
C ILE A 197 2.82 24.40 10.54
N ALA A 198 4.14 24.32 10.34
CA ALA A 198 4.85 23.06 10.11
C ALA A 198 4.56 22.04 11.22
N CYS A 199 4.64 22.48 12.48
CA CYS A 199 4.39 21.64 13.65
C CYS A 199 2.96 21.10 13.67
N TRP A 200 1.96 21.98 13.54
CA TRP A 200 0.56 21.57 13.55
C TRP A 200 0.22 20.66 12.39
N TRP A 201 0.55 21.07 11.16
CA TRP A 201 0.23 20.32 9.97
C TRP A 201 0.93 18.95 9.97
N THR A 202 2.23 18.89 10.27
CA THR A 202 2.96 17.62 10.34
C THR A 202 2.40 16.71 11.44
N THR A 203 2.05 17.27 12.60
CA THR A 203 1.45 16.50 13.69
C THR A 203 0.10 15.91 13.29
N ILE A 204 -0.76 16.67 12.61
CA ILE A 204 -2.06 16.18 12.13
C ILE A 204 -1.86 15.05 11.11
N VAL A 205 -1.01 15.25 10.11
CA VAL A 205 -0.74 14.23 9.07
C VAL A 205 -0.22 12.93 9.69
N ILE A 206 0.75 13.03 10.61
CA ILE A 206 1.33 11.85 11.26
C ILE A 206 0.34 11.20 12.24
N ALA A 207 -0.48 11.97 12.95
CA ALA A 207 -1.54 11.42 13.79
C ALA A 207 -2.57 10.63 12.96
N LEU A 208 -2.93 11.12 11.77
CA LEU A 208 -3.81 10.40 10.84
C LEU A 208 -3.16 9.11 10.34
N PHE A 209 -1.87 9.12 9.97
CA PHE A 209 -1.16 7.89 9.59
C PHE A 209 -1.07 6.87 10.74
N ILE A 210 -0.85 7.32 11.96
CA ILE A 210 -0.86 6.44 13.14
C ILE A 210 -2.26 5.87 13.37
N ALA A 211 -3.31 6.68 13.26
CA ALA A 211 -4.70 6.22 13.33
C ALA A 211 -5.01 5.18 12.25
N GLN A 212 -4.54 5.40 11.01
CA GLN A 212 -4.63 4.42 9.92
C GLN A 212 -3.94 3.11 10.30
N ALA A 213 -2.69 3.13 10.74
CA ALA A 213 -1.98 1.92 11.14
C ALA A 213 -2.71 1.15 12.26
N VAL A 214 -3.27 1.85 13.25
CA VAL A 214 -4.04 1.23 14.35
C VAL A 214 -5.33 0.60 13.83
N VAL A 215 -6.16 1.37 13.11
CA VAL A 215 -7.44 0.90 12.57
C VAL A 215 -7.22 -0.26 11.61
N PHE A 216 -6.21 -0.17 10.73
CA PHE A 216 -5.88 -1.23 9.78
C PHE A 216 -5.45 -2.50 10.50
N THR A 217 -4.65 -2.40 11.56
CA THR A 217 -4.24 -3.55 12.39
C THR A 217 -5.46 -4.20 13.02
N VAL A 218 -6.33 -3.43 13.67
CA VAL A 218 -7.54 -3.95 14.34
C VAL A 218 -8.47 -4.62 13.32
N ASN A 219 -8.75 -3.95 12.21
CA ASN A 219 -9.62 -4.48 11.15
C ASN A 219 -9.05 -5.75 10.53
N ALA A 220 -7.72 -5.79 10.28
CA ALA A 220 -7.07 -6.96 9.70
C ALA A 220 -7.11 -8.18 10.63
N HIS A 221 -6.87 -8.00 11.94
CA HIS A 221 -6.94 -9.10 12.91
C HIS A 221 -8.37 -9.63 13.13
N ASN A 222 -9.39 -8.82 12.80
CA ASN A 222 -10.79 -9.23 12.84
C ASN A 222 -11.31 -9.74 11.48
N ASP A 223 -10.43 -9.89 10.48
CA ASP A 223 -10.79 -10.24 9.09
C ASP A 223 -11.88 -9.34 8.48
N PHE A 224 -11.97 -8.09 8.94
CA PHE A 224 -13.01 -7.15 8.52
C PHE A 224 -13.03 -6.99 6.99
N TYR A 225 -11.86 -6.83 6.36
CA TYR A 225 -11.78 -6.62 4.90
C TYR A 225 -12.15 -7.85 4.08
N LYS A 226 -12.17 -9.03 4.70
CA LYS A 226 -12.61 -10.29 4.08
C LYS A 226 -14.11 -10.54 4.30
N LYS A 227 -14.68 -10.06 5.41
CA LYS A 227 -16.04 -10.40 5.86
C LYS A 227 -17.08 -9.30 5.61
N ASP A 228 -16.65 -8.04 5.47
CA ASP A 228 -17.56 -6.91 5.30
C ASP A 228 -18.52 -7.11 4.11
N PRO A 229 -19.85 -7.00 4.30
CA PRO A 229 -20.82 -7.27 3.24
C PRO A 229 -20.68 -6.37 2.01
N VAL A 230 -20.31 -5.10 2.21
CA VAL A 230 -20.18 -4.13 1.10
C VAL A 230 -18.94 -4.45 0.27
N LEU A 231 -17.83 -4.76 0.93
CA LEU A 231 -16.62 -5.25 0.26
C LEU A 231 -16.85 -6.59 -0.44
N ARG A 232 -17.56 -7.53 0.21
CA ARG A 232 -17.91 -8.81 -0.39
C ARG A 232 -18.75 -8.64 -1.65
N ASP A 233 -19.72 -7.72 -1.65
CA ASP A 233 -20.50 -7.42 -2.84
C ASP A 233 -19.63 -6.83 -3.96
N GLN A 234 -18.73 -5.89 -3.64
CA GLN A 234 -17.75 -5.36 -4.58
C GLN A 234 -16.84 -6.45 -5.17
N TYR A 235 -16.41 -7.44 -4.38
CA TYR A 235 -15.58 -8.54 -4.87
C TYR A 235 -16.31 -9.45 -5.87
N LYS A 236 -17.65 -9.55 -5.80
CA LYS A 236 -18.44 -10.27 -6.81
C LYS A 236 -18.29 -9.66 -8.20
N GLU A 237 -18.13 -8.34 -8.31
CA GLU A 237 -17.91 -7.69 -9.60
C GLU A 237 -16.60 -8.17 -10.23
N VAL A 238 -15.55 -8.30 -9.43
CA VAL A 238 -14.23 -8.79 -9.87
C VAL A 238 -14.32 -10.26 -10.28
N ILE A 239 -14.90 -11.11 -9.43
CA ILE A 239 -15.04 -12.55 -9.71
C ILE A 239 -15.93 -12.75 -10.95
N GLY A 240 -17.09 -12.10 -10.96
CA GLY A 240 -18.08 -12.16 -12.02
C GLY A 240 -17.53 -11.75 -13.39
N LYS A 241 -16.67 -10.73 -13.44
CA LYS A 241 -15.97 -10.31 -14.66
C LYS A 241 -15.06 -11.41 -15.22
N VAL A 242 -14.40 -12.18 -14.36
CA VAL A 242 -13.51 -13.28 -14.77
C VAL A 242 -14.33 -14.47 -15.28
N VAL A 243 -15.36 -14.87 -14.53
CA VAL A 243 -16.16 -16.09 -14.85
C VAL A 243 -17.33 -15.84 -15.81
N GLY A 244 -17.55 -14.58 -16.22
CA GLY A 244 -18.63 -14.20 -17.13
C GLY A 244 -20.03 -14.20 -16.50
N ILE A 245 -20.13 -14.07 -15.18
CA ILE A 245 -21.39 -14.03 -14.44
C ILE A 245 -21.61 -12.61 -13.91
N PRO A 246 -22.73 -11.94 -14.24
CA PRO A 246 -23.08 -10.64 -13.66
C PRO A 246 -23.12 -10.68 -12.12
N ALA A 247 -22.64 -9.63 -11.46
CA ALA A 247 -22.50 -9.59 -9.99
C ALA A 247 -23.84 -9.81 -9.25
N ASP A 248 -24.96 -9.35 -9.82
CA ASP A 248 -26.32 -9.53 -9.30
C ASP A 248 -26.81 -10.99 -9.35
N ARG A 249 -26.15 -11.84 -10.16
CA ARG A 249 -26.45 -13.27 -10.29
C ARG A 249 -25.41 -14.17 -9.63
N PHE A 250 -24.29 -13.61 -9.19
CA PHE A 250 -23.23 -14.37 -8.56
C PHE A 250 -23.58 -14.68 -7.09
N SER A 251 -23.39 -15.93 -6.67
CA SER A 251 -23.44 -16.35 -5.28
C SER A 251 -22.16 -17.09 -4.88
N TYR A 252 -21.66 -16.80 -3.68
CA TYR A 252 -20.50 -17.52 -3.11
C TYR A 252 -20.80 -19.00 -2.85
N ASP A 253 -22.06 -19.36 -2.60
CA ASP A 253 -22.47 -20.75 -2.36
C ASP A 253 -22.43 -21.61 -3.64
N GLN A 254 -22.29 -20.97 -4.81
CA GLN A 254 -22.26 -21.62 -6.12
C GLN A 254 -20.84 -21.73 -6.69
N VAL A 255 -19.82 -21.38 -5.90
CA VAL A 255 -18.42 -21.49 -6.31
C VAL A 255 -18.04 -22.98 -6.36
N PRO A 256 -17.55 -23.49 -7.50
CA PRO A 256 -17.15 -24.88 -7.63
C PRO A 256 -15.88 -25.16 -6.81
N THR A 257 -15.78 -26.36 -6.23
CA THR A 257 -14.56 -26.78 -5.55
C THR A 257 -13.45 -27.09 -6.55
N ALA A 258 -12.20 -27.14 -6.07
CA ALA A 258 -11.06 -27.58 -6.89
C ALA A 258 -11.28 -28.99 -7.46
N GLU A 259 -11.94 -29.87 -6.69
CA GLU A 259 -12.28 -31.23 -7.12
C GLU A 259 -13.33 -31.21 -8.25
N ASP A 260 -14.36 -30.36 -8.13
CA ASP A 260 -15.40 -30.21 -9.17
C ASP A 260 -14.79 -29.73 -10.49
N LEU A 261 -13.89 -28.75 -10.44
CA LEU A 261 -13.19 -28.24 -11.63
C LEU A 261 -12.29 -29.30 -12.26
N GLN A 262 -11.58 -30.11 -11.46
CA GLN A 262 -10.76 -31.21 -11.97
C GLN A 262 -11.60 -32.31 -12.63
N LYS A 263 -12.73 -32.68 -12.01
CA LYS A 263 -13.69 -33.63 -12.60
C LYS A 263 -14.25 -33.11 -13.91
N ALA A 264 -14.71 -31.86 -13.94
CA ALA A 264 -15.24 -31.22 -15.14
C ALA A 264 -14.20 -31.17 -16.27
N LYS A 265 -12.94 -30.82 -15.95
CA LYS A 265 -11.84 -30.82 -16.93
C LYS A 265 -11.57 -32.20 -17.51
N THR A 266 -11.56 -33.22 -16.65
CA THR A 266 -11.35 -34.61 -17.06
C THR A 266 -12.48 -35.09 -17.97
N GLU A 267 -13.73 -34.73 -17.67
CA GLU A 267 -14.88 -35.05 -18.51
C GLU A 267 -14.80 -34.39 -19.89
N VAL A 268 -14.49 -33.09 -19.95
CA VAL A 268 -14.27 -32.35 -21.20
C VAL A 268 -13.14 -32.98 -22.02
N ASP A 269 -12.01 -33.32 -21.40
CA ASP A 269 -10.88 -33.97 -22.08
C ASP A 269 -11.22 -35.36 -22.62
N ASN A 270 -12.05 -36.12 -21.90
CA ASN A 270 -12.53 -37.43 -22.33
C ASN A 270 -13.51 -37.32 -23.50
N LEU A 271 -14.42 -36.36 -23.48
CA LEU A 271 -15.33 -36.09 -24.60
C LEU A 271 -14.56 -35.64 -25.85
N ARG A 272 -13.56 -34.76 -25.69
CA ARG A 272 -12.72 -34.28 -26.79
C ARG A 272 -11.96 -35.40 -27.50
N LYS A 273 -11.60 -36.46 -26.77
CA LYS A 273 -10.92 -37.66 -27.31
C LYS A 273 -11.87 -38.67 -27.95
N ASN A 274 -13.19 -38.54 -27.77
CA ASN A 274 -14.19 -39.51 -28.20
C ASN A 274 -15.29 -38.87 -29.07
N PRO A 275 -15.08 -38.70 -30.39
CA PRO A 275 -16.06 -38.08 -31.30
C PRO A 275 -17.43 -38.76 -31.36
N GLN A 276 -17.48 -40.08 -31.14
CA GLN A 276 -18.73 -40.83 -31.06
C GLN A 276 -19.57 -40.42 -29.85
N MET A 277 -18.93 -40.21 -28.69
CA MET A 277 -19.59 -39.73 -27.48
C MET A 277 -20.10 -38.30 -27.69
N MET A 278 -19.30 -37.41 -28.30
CA MET A 278 -19.74 -36.05 -28.63
C MET A 278 -21.02 -36.06 -29.48
N SER A 279 -21.07 -36.88 -30.52
CA SER A 279 -22.26 -37.02 -31.36
C SER A 279 -23.46 -37.61 -30.59
N GLN A 280 -23.23 -38.52 -29.65
CA GLN A 280 -24.29 -39.14 -28.85
C GLN A 280 -24.94 -38.16 -27.87
N TYR A 281 -24.15 -37.27 -27.27
CA TYR A 281 -24.64 -36.26 -26.33
C TYR A 281 -25.04 -34.94 -27.01
N GLY A 282 -24.93 -34.84 -28.33
CA GLY A 282 -25.24 -33.62 -29.09
C GLY A 282 -24.30 -32.46 -28.78
N VAL A 283 -23.07 -32.76 -28.36
CA VAL A 283 -22.05 -31.77 -27.99
C VAL A 283 -21.16 -31.49 -29.19
N ASP A 284 -21.01 -30.22 -29.57
CA ASP A 284 -20.07 -29.80 -30.59
C ASP A 284 -18.74 -29.28 -30.00
N ALA A 285 -17.76 -29.04 -30.87
CA ALA A 285 -16.44 -28.58 -30.47
C ALA A 285 -16.46 -27.17 -29.82
N ALA A 286 -17.38 -26.29 -30.24
CA ALA A 286 -17.49 -24.94 -29.71
C ALA A 286 -18.07 -24.96 -28.29
N MET A 287 -19.02 -25.85 -28.02
CA MET A 287 -19.55 -26.08 -26.68
C MET A 287 -18.47 -26.55 -25.71
N LEU A 288 -17.63 -27.52 -26.12
CA LEU A 288 -16.50 -27.97 -25.30
C LEU A 288 -15.47 -26.87 -25.07
N GLU A 289 -15.17 -26.06 -26.08
CA GLU A 289 -14.24 -24.94 -25.93
C GLU A 289 -14.77 -23.89 -24.95
N ASN A 290 -16.07 -23.58 -25.00
CA ASN A 290 -16.71 -22.69 -24.04
C ASN A 290 -16.73 -23.26 -22.62
N GLN A 291 -16.97 -24.55 -22.45
CA GLN A 291 -16.86 -25.22 -21.16
C GLN A 291 -15.44 -25.17 -20.62
N LEU A 292 -14.43 -25.44 -21.47
CA LEU A 292 -13.02 -25.39 -21.08
C LEU A 292 -12.61 -23.97 -20.66
N LYS A 293 -13.02 -22.94 -21.39
CA LYS A 293 -12.81 -21.53 -21.01
C LYS A 293 -13.45 -21.20 -19.66
N SER A 294 -14.67 -21.68 -19.42
CA SER A 294 -15.35 -21.50 -18.14
C SER A 294 -14.60 -22.20 -17.00
N ILE A 295 -14.11 -23.43 -17.22
CA ILE A 295 -13.32 -24.17 -16.22
C ILE A 295 -12.02 -23.43 -15.93
N GLU A 296 -11.33 -22.93 -16.96
CA GLU A 296 -10.09 -22.16 -16.81
C GLU A 296 -10.33 -20.86 -16.03
N ALA A 297 -11.40 -20.12 -16.34
CA ALA A 297 -11.77 -18.89 -15.63
C ALA A 297 -12.07 -19.14 -14.14
N TRP A 298 -12.80 -20.20 -13.82
CA TRP A 298 -13.01 -20.59 -12.42
C TRP A 298 -11.72 -21.04 -11.76
N THR A 299 -10.90 -21.84 -12.44
CA THR A 299 -9.62 -22.32 -11.91
C THR A 299 -8.67 -21.16 -11.59
N SER A 300 -8.66 -20.11 -12.42
CA SER A 300 -7.81 -18.94 -12.18
C SER A 300 -8.26 -18.09 -10.99
N ILE A 301 -9.57 -17.98 -10.74
CA ILE A 301 -10.11 -17.13 -9.67
C ILE A 301 -10.36 -17.89 -8.36
N LEU A 302 -10.41 -19.22 -8.38
CA LEU A 302 -10.69 -20.03 -7.20
C LEU A 302 -9.74 -19.73 -6.02
N PRO A 303 -8.41 -19.59 -6.21
CA PRO A 303 -7.51 -19.24 -5.10
C PRO A 303 -7.88 -17.91 -4.42
N PHE A 304 -8.42 -16.94 -5.16
CA PHE A 304 -8.90 -15.68 -4.59
C PHE A 304 -10.13 -15.91 -3.71
N VAL A 305 -11.07 -16.74 -4.17
CA VAL A 305 -12.28 -17.05 -3.42
C VAL A 305 -11.94 -17.84 -2.15
N ASP A 306 -11.06 -18.83 -2.26
CA ASP A 306 -10.53 -19.60 -1.14
C ASP A 306 -9.87 -18.65 -0.13
N TYR A 307 -8.97 -17.77 -0.60
CA TYR A 307 -8.36 -16.75 0.23
C TYR A 307 -9.40 -15.93 1.03
N LEU A 308 -10.49 -15.50 0.40
CA LEU A 308 -11.54 -14.76 1.10
C LEU A 308 -12.24 -15.61 2.17
N ASN A 309 -12.42 -16.90 1.91
CA ASN A 309 -13.15 -17.84 2.77
C ASN A 309 -12.27 -18.48 3.86
N ASP A 310 -10.93 -18.49 3.74
CA ASP A 310 -9.99 -19.00 4.76
C ASP A 310 -10.13 -18.26 6.12
N ALA A 311 -10.83 -17.12 6.16
CA ALA A 311 -11.19 -16.45 7.41
C ALA A 311 -12.37 -17.10 8.16
N ALA A 312 -13.05 -18.07 7.55
CA ALA A 312 -14.16 -18.84 8.13
C ALA A 312 -13.67 -20.09 8.86
N GLU A 313 -12.63 -20.79 8.35
CA GLU A 313 -12.11 -22.01 8.99
C GLU A 313 -11.49 -21.76 10.37
N ASN A 314 -10.87 -20.60 10.57
CA ASN A 314 -10.30 -20.23 11.88
C ASN A 314 -11.37 -19.81 12.91
N VAL A 315 -12.61 -19.52 12.50
CA VAL A 315 -13.71 -19.21 13.44
C VAL A 315 -14.43 -20.47 13.87
N GLU A 316 -14.71 -21.40 12.93
CA GLU A 316 -15.29 -22.71 13.26
C GLU A 316 -14.34 -23.55 14.13
N ALA A 317 -13.03 -23.52 13.89
CA ALA A 317 -12.06 -24.21 14.76
C ALA A 317 -12.07 -23.68 16.21
N VAL A 318 -12.22 -22.36 16.39
CA VAL A 318 -12.26 -21.72 17.72
C VAL A 318 -13.60 -21.95 18.43
N GLU A 319 -14.73 -21.94 17.71
CA GLU A 319 -16.04 -22.28 18.30
C GLU A 319 -16.13 -23.77 18.68
N VAL A 320 -15.53 -24.66 17.90
CA VAL A 320 -15.50 -26.11 18.22
C VAL A 320 -14.61 -26.40 19.44
N GLU A 321 -13.47 -25.72 19.61
CA GLU A 321 -12.65 -25.82 20.83
C GLU A 321 -13.36 -25.23 22.06
N ALA A 322 -14.01 -24.07 21.94
CA ALA A 322 -14.72 -23.42 23.03
C ALA A 322 -15.95 -24.23 23.52
N VAL A 323 -16.56 -25.03 22.65
CA VAL A 323 -17.68 -25.93 23.00
C VAL A 323 -17.17 -27.24 23.62
N GLN A 324 -15.94 -27.67 23.33
CA GLN A 324 -15.36 -28.89 23.90
C GLN A 324 -14.76 -28.70 25.30
N GLU A 325 -14.28 -27.50 25.66
CA GLU A 325 -13.73 -27.22 26.99
C GLU A 325 -14.78 -27.04 28.11
N VAL A 326 -16.07 -27.00 27.77
CA VAL A 326 -17.16 -26.89 28.77
C VAL A 326 -17.90 -28.23 28.91
N GLN A 327 -17.19 -29.26 29.36
CA GLN A 327 -17.83 -30.38 30.05
C GLN A 327 -17.49 -30.31 31.54
N PRO A 328 -18.48 -30.21 32.45
CA PRO A 328 -18.20 -30.26 33.88
C PRO A 328 -17.85 -31.70 34.27
N GLU A 329 -16.65 -31.91 34.81
CA GLU A 329 -16.32 -33.12 35.55
C GLU A 329 -17.26 -33.22 36.77
N ASN A 330 -17.96 -34.36 36.87
CA ASN A 330 -18.80 -34.75 38.01
C ASN A 330 -17.96 -35.24 39.19
#